data_AF-A0AA97F3E9-F1
#
_entry.id   AF-A0AA97F3E9-F1
#
_cell.length_a   1.000
_cell.length_b   1.000
_cell.length_c   1.000
_cell.angle_alpha   90.00
_cell.angle_beta   90.00
_cell.angle_gamma   90.00
#
_symmetry.space_group_name_H-M   'P 1'
#
loop_
_entity.id
_entity.type
_entity.pdbx_description
1 polymer ?
#
loop_
_entity_poly.entity_id
_entity_poly.type
_entity_poly.pdbx_seq_one_letter_code
_entity_poly.pdbx_strand_id
1 'polypeptide(L)' 'MHHAFDIWMKQNHPTVPFERYVDDAIVHCRTKRQAEFMRAAIEERLA' A
#
# COMPACT_ATOMS: atom_id res chain seq x y z
N MET A 1 -7.24 7.11 11.02
CA MET A 1 -7.35 6.41 9.71
C MET A 1 -6.18 5.45 9.41
N HIS A 2 -5.02 5.56 10.08
CA HIS A 2 -3.83 4.74 9.80
C HIS A 2 -4.02 3.23 9.97
N HIS A 3 -4.72 2.82 11.02
CA HIS A 3 -4.98 1.40 11.28
C HIS A 3 -5.81 0.71 10.19
N ALA A 4 -6.72 1.45 9.52
CA ALA A 4 -7.55 0.89 8.46
C ALA A 4 -6.74 0.57 7.21
N PHE A 5 -5.78 1.43 6.85
CA PHE A 5 -4.87 1.18 5.73
C PHE A 5 -3.92 0.01 6.03
N ASP A 6 -3.38 -0.08 7.25
CA ASP A 6 -2.48 -1.18 7.62
C ASP A 6 -3.17 -2.54 7.56
N ILE A 7 -4.41 -2.62 8.07
CA ILE A 7 -5.22 -3.83 7.95
C ILE A 7 -5.51 -4.15 6.49
N TRP A 8 -5.91 -3.15 5.71
CA TRP A 8 -6.25 -3.34 4.31
C TRP A 8 -5.03 -3.85 3.50
N MET A 9 -3.84 -3.27 3.71
CA MET A 9 -2.60 -3.75 3.11
C MET A 9 -2.27 -5.18 3.53
N LYS A 10 -2.41 -5.52 4.82
CA LYS A 10 -2.17 -6.89 5.31
C LYS A 10 -3.15 -7.91 4.73
N GLN A 11 -4.40 -7.53 4.49
CA GLN A 11 -5.43 -8.43 3.98
C GLN A 11 -5.37 -8.60 2.45
N ASN A 12 -5.20 -7.50 1.71
CA ASN A 12 -5.29 -7.49 0.24
C ASN A 12 -3.93 -7.66 -0.43
N HIS A 13 -2.86 -7.25 0.26
CA HIS A 13 -1.50 -7.25 -0.26
C HIS A 13 -0.49 -7.83 0.76
N PRO A 14 -0.72 -9.04 1.32
CA PRO A 14 0.10 -9.60 2.40
C PRO A 14 1.58 -9.83 2.02
N THR A 15 1.86 -9.97 0.72
CA THR A 15 3.20 -10.23 0.19
C THR A 15 3.96 -8.95 -0.18
N VAL A 16 3.32 -7.78 -0.06
CA VAL A 16 3.92 -6.49 -0.41
C VAL A 16 4.50 -5.87 0.86
N PRO A 17 5.83 -5.79 1.00
CA PRO A 17 6.43 -5.11 2.13
C PRO A 17 6.12 -3.62 2.04
N PHE A 18 5.80 -3.02 3.18
CA PHE A 18 5.64 -1.58 3.27
C PHE A 18 6.12 -1.07 4.63
N GLU A 19 6.56 0.18 4.65
CA GLU A 19 6.98 0.90 5.85
C GLU A 19 6.06 2.09 6.04
N ARG A 20 5.75 2.42 7.29
CA ARG A 20 4.92 3.57 7.64
C ARG A 20 5.73 4.54 8.48
N TYR A 21 5.68 5.81 8.13
CA TYR A 21 6.26 6.90 8.88
C TYR A 21 5.19 7.98 9.14
N VAL A 22 4.57 7.91 10.31
CA VAL A 22 3.45 8.80 10.70
C VAL A 22 2.30 8.69 9.68
N ASP A 23 2.13 9.71 8.84
CA ASP A 23 1.08 9.80 7.83
C ASP A 23 1.55 9.25 6.47
N ASP A 24 2.87 9.12 6.27
CA ASP A 24 3.46 8.61 5.05
C ASP A 24 3.59 7.08 5.07
N ALA A 25 3.47 6.45 3.90
CA ALA A 25 3.74 5.03 3.72
C ALA A 25 4.60 4.80 2.47
N ILE A 26 5.62 3.97 2.60
CA ILE A 26 6.52 3.55 1.52
C ILE A 26 6.19 2.10 1.19
N VAL A 27 5.78 1.83 -0.04
CA VAL A 27 5.44 0.48 -0.52
C VAL A 27 6.58 -0.06 -1.38
N HIS A 28 7.16 -1.18 -0.96
CA HIS A 28 8.28 -1.80 -1.67
C HIS A 28 7.79 -2.66 -2.83
N CYS A 29 8.07 -2.22 -4.05
CA CYS A 29 7.73 -2.93 -5.27
C CYS A 29 8.99 -3.38 -6.01
N ARG A 30 8.99 -4.61 -6.53
CA ARG A 30 10.13 -5.18 -7.27
C ARG A 30 10.17 -4.73 -8.73
N THR A 31 9.03 -4.35 -9.29
CA THR A 31 8.91 -3.94 -10.70
C THR A 31 8.07 -2.69 -10.83
N LYS A 32 8.29 -1.92 -11.91
CA LYS A 32 7.47 -0.74 -12.23
C LYS A 32 5.98 -1.09 -12.36
N ARG A 33 5.68 -2.22 -13.03
CA ARG A 33 4.29 -2.71 -13.18
C ARG A 33 3.63 -2.99 -11.84
N GLN A 34 4.36 -3.56 -10.88
CA GLN A 34 3.87 -3.77 -9.53
C GLN A 34 3.61 -2.42 -8.82
N ALA A 35 4.52 -1.46 -8.97
CA ALA A 35 4.35 -0.13 -8.38
C ALA A 35 3.13 0.61 -8.94
N GLU A 36 2.92 0.56 -10.26
CA GLU A 36 1.75 1.16 -10.93
C GLU A 36 0.44 0.51 -10.46
N PHE A 37 0.42 -0.82 -10.33
CA PHE A 37 -0.72 -1.56 -9.79
C PHE A 37 -1.04 -1.16 -8.35
N MET A 38 -0.02 -1.14 -7.48
CA MET A 38 -0.19 -0.76 -6.07
C MET A 38 -0.67 0.69 -5.94
N ARG A 39 -0.13 1.59 -6.75
CA ARG A 39 -0.55 2.99 -6.76
C ARG A 39 -2.04 3.13 -7.13
N ALA A 40 -2.49 2.45 -8.18
CA ALA A 40 -3.89 2.48 -8.59
C ALA A 40 -4.83 1.93 -7.50
N ALA A 41 -4.47 0.80 -6.88
CA ALA A 41 -5.26 0.19 -5.81
C ALA A 41 -5.35 1.10 -4.56
N ILE A 42 -4.26 1.78 -4.22
CA ILE A 42 -4.24 2.74 -3.10
C ILE A 42 -5.07 3.99 -3.42
N GLU A 43 -4.95 4.54 -4.63
CA GLU A 43 -5.76 5.68 -5.09
C GLU A 43 -7.26 5.35 -5.06
N GLU A 44 -7.66 4.17 -5.53
CA GLU A 44 -9.06 3.70 -5.50
C GLU A 44 -9.58 3.56 -4.06
N ARG A 45 -8.75 3.08 -3.14
CA ARG A 45 -9.15 2.88 -1.74
C ARG A 45 -9.32 4.18 -0.96
N LEU A 46 -8.57 5.22 -1.34
CA LEU A 46 -8.53 6.53 -0.69
C LEU A 46 -9.44 7.58 -1.36
N ALA A 47 -10.06 7.24 -2.50
CA ALA A 47 -11.04 8.07 -3.19
C ALA A 47 -12.30 8.33 -2.35
#